data_AF-A0A1H1HZN0-F1
#
_entry.id   AF-A0A1H1HZN0-F1
#
_cell.length_a   1.000
_cell.length_b   1.000
_cell.length_c   1.000
_cell.angle_alpha   90.00
_cell.angle_beta   90.00
_cell.angle_gamma   90.00
#
_symmetry.space_group_name_H-M   'P 1'
#
loop_
_entity.id
_entity.type
_entity.pdbx_description
1 polymer ?
#
loop_
_entity_poly.entity_id
_entity_poly.type
_entity_poly.pdbx_seq_one_letter_code
_entity_poly.pdbx_strand_id
1 'polypeptide(L)' 'MTYGPDDLRPVDLSDEEPPVLPDQTIDDTDVGWGDWRENDSTSWLLEERPPHYE' A
#
# COMPACT_ATOMS: atom_id res chain seq x y z
N MET A 1 28.12 16.37 -1.25
CA MET A 1 27.50 15.76 -2.44
C MET A 1 26.06 16.24 -2.52
N THR A 2 25.75 17.17 -3.42
CA THR A 2 24.37 17.59 -3.69
C THR A 2 23.77 16.58 -4.66
N TYR A 3 22.92 15.68 -4.17
CA TYR A 3 22.12 14.84 -5.05
C TYR A 3 21.13 15.75 -5.79
N GLY A 4 21.11 15.65 -7.12
CA GLY A 4 20.12 16.33 -7.94
C GLY A 4 18.70 15.81 -7.66
N PRO A 5 17.67 16.44 -8.24
CA PRO A 5 16.29 15.96 -8.17
C PRO A 5 16.21 14.48 -8.55
N ASP A 6 15.36 13.73 -7.85
CA ASP A 6 15.22 12.27 -8.02
C ASP A 6 14.89 11.88 -9.47
N ASP A 7 14.13 12.75 -10.15
CA ASP A 7 13.71 12.63 -11.56
C ASP A 7 14.87 12.68 -12.57
N LEU A 8 16.05 13.18 -12.17
CA LEU A 8 17.24 13.27 -13.03
C LEU A 8 18.19 12.08 -12.83
N ARG A 9 17.85 11.10 -12.00
CA ARG A 9 18.68 9.92 -11.82
C ARG A 9 18.66 9.05 -13.09
N PRO A 10 19.82 8.65 -13.61
CA PRO A 10 19.88 7.76 -14.75
C PRO A 10 19.29 6.39 -14.39
N VAL A 11 18.37 5.90 -15.22
CA VAL A 11 17.86 4.51 -15.17
C VAL A 11 18.68 3.70 -16.16
N ASP A 12 19.41 2.70 -15.65
CA ASP A 12 20.10 1.74 -16.50
C ASP A 12 19.08 0.73 -17.04
N LEU A 13 18.97 0.68 -18.36
CA LEU A 13 18.08 -0.24 -19.09
C LEU A 13 18.88 -1.33 -19.83
N SER A 14 20.18 -1.45 -19.54
CA SER A 14 21.00 -2.50 -20.14
C SER A 14 20.51 -3.89 -19.70
N ASP A 15 20.41 -4.78 -20.69
CA ASP A 15 19.61 -6.02 -20.72
C ASP A 15 20.05 -7.16 -19.77
N GLU A 16 20.42 -6.90 -18.52
CA GLU A 16 20.26 -7.92 -17.48
C GLU A 16 18.79 -7.94 -17.11
N GLU A 17 18.02 -8.84 -17.74
CA GLU A 17 16.61 -9.06 -17.44
C GLU A 17 16.47 -9.14 -15.91
N PRO A 18 15.83 -8.13 -15.27
CA PRO A 18 15.72 -8.12 -13.84
C PRO A 18 15.00 -9.40 -13.41
N PRO A 19 15.40 -10.02 -12.29
CA PRO A 19 14.79 -11.27 -11.88
C PRO A 19 13.27 -11.07 -11.81
N VAL A 20 12.55 -11.95 -12.51
CA VAL A 20 11.08 -11.95 -12.50
C VAL A 20 10.65 -12.08 -11.05
N LEU A 21 10.04 -11.01 -10.53
CA LEU A 21 9.50 -10.99 -9.19
C LEU A 21 8.37 -12.03 -9.10
N PRO A 22 8.16 -12.65 -7.94
CA PRO A 22 7.00 -13.52 -7.74
C PRO A 22 5.70 -12.73 -7.97
N ASP A 23 4.65 -13.43 -8.41
CA ASP A 23 3.33 -12.83 -8.63
C ASP A 23 2.76 -12.14 -7.37
N GLN A 24 3.26 -12.52 -6.17
CA GLN A 24 3.03 -11.83 -4.90
C GLN A 24 4.33 -11.67 -4.13
N THR A 25 4.59 -10.48 -3.57
CA THR A 25 5.73 -10.25 -2.68
C THR A 25 5.38 -10.66 -1.25
N ILE A 26 6.40 -10.96 -0.42
CA ILE A 26 6.19 -11.33 0.99
C ILE A 26 5.52 -10.18 1.77
N ASP A 27 5.77 -8.98 1.29
CA ASP A 27 5.32 -7.67 1.77
C ASP A 27 3.97 -7.25 1.16
N ASP A 28 3.43 -8.02 0.20
CA ASP A 28 2.06 -7.91 -0.30
C ASP A 28 1.08 -8.52 0.70
N THR A 29 1.05 -7.90 1.87
CA THR A 29 0.08 -8.17 2.89
C THR A 29 -0.75 -6.91 3.06
N ASP A 30 -2.06 -7.07 3.15
CA ASP A 30 -2.98 -5.99 3.53
C ASP A 30 -2.70 -5.47 4.97
N VAL A 31 -1.71 -6.04 5.66
CA VAL A 31 -1.26 -5.64 6.99
C VAL A 31 -0.74 -4.20 6.94
N GLY A 32 -1.47 -3.30 7.60
CA GLY A 32 -1.17 -1.87 7.61
C GLY A 32 -1.83 -1.09 6.47
N TRP A 33 -2.53 -1.78 5.56
CA TRP A 33 -3.40 -1.18 4.56
C TRP A 33 -4.86 -1.35 5.01
N GLY A 34 -5.37 -0.34 5.73
CA GLY A 34 -6.68 -0.40 6.37
C GLY A 34 -6.62 -0.88 7.82
N ASP A 35 -7.79 -0.98 8.45
CA ASP A 35 -7.88 -1.24 9.88
C ASP A 35 -7.60 -2.71 10.21
N TRP A 36 -6.76 -2.94 11.22
CA TRP A 36 -6.15 -4.25 11.48
C TRP A 36 -7.09 -5.12 12.30
N ARG A 37 -7.77 -6.11 11.68
CA ARG A 37 -8.63 -7.14 12.32
C ARG A 37 -9.21 -6.71 13.68
N GLU A 38 -9.82 -5.54 13.75
CA GLU A 38 -10.48 -5.12 14.98
C GLU A 38 -11.61 -6.12 15.22
N ASN A 39 -11.69 -6.64 16.44
CA ASN A 39 -12.67 -7.67 16.81
C ASN A 39 -14.12 -7.15 16.73
N ASP A 40 -14.30 -5.83 16.59
CA ASP A 40 -15.58 -5.16 16.34
C ASP A 40 -15.40 -3.97 15.38
N SER A 41 -15.29 -4.30 14.09
CA SER A 41 -15.14 -3.36 12.97
C SER A 41 -16.40 -2.55 12.65
N THR A 42 -17.47 -2.67 13.45
CA THR A 42 -18.77 -2.05 13.16
C THR A 42 -19.15 -0.92 14.11
N SER A 43 -18.41 -0.75 15.21
CA SER A 43 -18.62 0.28 16.22
C SER A 43 -18.65 1.70 15.62
N TRP A 44 -17.63 2.07 14.85
CA TRP A 44 -17.55 3.37 14.17
C TRP A 44 -18.68 3.58 13.15
N LEU A 45 -19.11 2.52 12.44
CA LEU A 45 -20.22 2.56 11.48
C LEU A 45 -21.56 2.83 12.17
N LEU A 46 -21.73 2.33 13.40
CA LEU A 46 -22.94 2.55 14.19
C LEU A 46 -22.97 3.96 14.80
N GLU A 47 -21.81 4.49 15.19
CA GLU A 47 -21.65 5.87 15.68
C GLU A 47 -21.91 6.91 14.59
N GLU A 48 -21.42 6.66 13.37
CA GLU A 48 -21.53 7.58 12.23
C GLU A 48 -22.77 7.31 11.34
N ARG A 49 -23.71 6.46 11.79
CA ARG A 49 -24.82 6.06 10.92
C ARG A 49 -25.70 7.26 10.52
N PRO A 50 -26.08 7.37 9.24
CA PRO A 50 -26.99 8.43 8.81
C PRO A 50 -28.38 8.33 9.48
N PRO A 51 -29.07 9.46 9.68
CA PRO A 51 -30.33 9.52 10.43
C PRO A 51 -31.52 8.77 9.78
N HIS A 52 -31.37 8.24 8.57
CA HIS A 52 -32.38 7.45 7.86
C HIS A 52 -32.16 5.93 7.98
N TYR A 53 -31.18 5.50 8.77
CA TYR A 53 -30.90 4.09 9.03
C TYR A 53 -31.71 3.61 10.26
N GLU A 54 -32.93 3.09 10.03
CA GLU A 54 -33.72 2.30 10.99
C GLU A 54 -33.79 0.83 10.58
#